data_AF-A0ME25-F1
#
_entry.id   AF-A0ME25-F1
#
_cell.length_a   1.000
_cell.length_b   1.000
_cell.length_c   1.000
_cell.angle_alpha   90.00
_cell.angle_beta   90.00
_cell.angle_gamma   90.00
#
_symmetry.space_group_name_H-M   'P 1'
#
loop_
_entity.id
_entity.type
_entity.pdbx_description
1 polymer ?
#
loop_
_entity_poly.entity_id
_entity_poly.type
_entity_poly.pdbx_seq_one_letter_code
_entity_poly.pdbx_strand_id
1 'polypeptide(L)'
;MVAYVDKNFSLACFLVLLLFVDSSYARFNTLVTKDQIHTICTKQDINSSYCFQVLNANPEIARLDFPSLFKFVLNYQAQNISDKLKQFKLSGGYTPGVESKYNLCIEFYENSFDRRDEALRYLAAKDYGSVNTMVGGTAINMFNCADDLSTMKPVPQFFVTESNLIKELSKILLVILECFISKKKEYCNRDLG
;
A
#
# COMPACT_ATOMS: atom_id res chain seq x y z
N MET A 1 -40.09 24.74 48.84
CA MET A 1 -40.29 25.38 47.52
C MET A 1 -40.37 24.27 46.49
N VAL A 2 -41.55 24.07 45.90
CA VAL A 2 -41.75 23.05 44.86
C VAL A 2 -41.29 23.67 43.54
N ALA A 3 -40.18 23.17 42.99
CA ALA A 3 -39.73 23.59 41.67
C ALA A 3 -40.68 23.01 40.63
N TYR A 4 -41.55 23.87 40.09
CA TYR A 4 -42.42 23.53 38.97
C TYR A 4 -41.57 23.57 37.70
N VAL A 5 -41.04 22.40 37.29
CA VAL A 5 -40.35 22.27 36.02
C VAL A 5 -41.41 22.23 34.94
N ASP A 6 -41.50 23.32 34.17
CA ASP A 6 -42.44 23.45 33.07
C ASP A 6 -42.16 22.33 32.03
N LYS A 7 -43.16 21.46 31.82
CA LYS A 7 -43.03 20.21 31.06
C LYS A 7 -42.63 20.46 29.60
N ASN A 8 -42.91 21.66 29.09
CA ASN A 8 -42.55 22.11 27.74
C ASN A 8 -41.07 22.51 27.61
N PHE A 9 -40.44 23.03 28.68
CA PHE A 9 -39.02 23.43 28.67
C PHE A 9 -38.10 22.21 28.55
N SER A 10 -38.45 21.12 29.24
CA SER A 10 -37.70 19.86 29.20
C SER A 10 -37.73 19.19 27.82
N LEU A 11 -38.88 19.26 27.13
CA LEU A 11 -39.07 18.61 25.83
C LEU A 11 -38.34 19.37 24.71
N ALA A 12 -38.35 20.70 24.76
CA ALA A 12 -37.59 21.54 23.84
C ALA A 12 -36.07 21.33 23.99
N CYS A 13 -35.55 21.27 25.21
CA CYS A 13 -34.13 20.96 25.45
C CYS A 13 -33.75 19.56 24.96
N PHE A 14 -34.62 18.56 25.13
CA PHE A 14 -34.39 17.20 24.62
C PHE A 14 -34.34 17.15 23.08
N LEU A 15 -35.23 17.88 22.39
CA LEU A 15 -35.24 17.96 20.93
C LEU A 15 -33.99 18.67 20.39
N VAL A 16 -33.53 19.72 21.06
CA VAL A 16 -32.28 20.42 20.72
C VAL A 16 -31.07 19.50 20.91
N LEU A 17 -31.00 18.73 22.00
CA LEU A 17 -29.93 17.76 22.23
C LEU A 17 -29.91 16.62 21.19
N LEU A 18 -31.07 16.18 20.69
CA LEU A 18 -31.16 15.18 19.62
C LEU A 18 -30.65 15.73 18.27
N LEU A 19 -30.79 17.03 18.01
CA LEU A 19 -30.24 17.68 16.81
C LEU A 19 -28.72 17.89 16.88
N PHE A 20 -28.14 17.86 18.10
CA PHE A 20 -26.69 17.90 18.35
C PHE A 20 -26.06 16.52 18.55
N VAL A 21 -26.80 15.43 18.36
CA VAL A 21 -26.18 14.12 18.13
C VAL A 21 -25.58 14.18 16.73
N ASP A 22 -24.36 14.71 16.69
CA ASP A 22 -23.55 14.86 15.49
C ASP A 22 -23.71 13.66 14.58
N SER A 23 -24.12 13.91 13.34
CA SER A 23 -24.02 13.02 12.19
C SER A 23 -22.55 12.65 11.85
N SER A 24 -21.69 12.51 12.86
CA SER A 24 -20.29 12.15 12.82
C SER A 24 -20.05 10.71 12.33
N TYR A 25 -21.12 9.93 12.14
CA TYR A 25 -21.07 8.55 11.64
C TYR A 25 -21.33 8.38 10.15
N ALA A 26 -21.60 9.45 9.39
CA ALA A 26 -21.51 9.37 7.94
C ALA A 26 -20.03 9.36 7.53
N ARG A 27 -19.35 8.22 7.68
CA ARG A 27 -18.09 7.99 6.96
C ARG A 27 -18.44 7.94 5.48
N PHE A 28 -18.36 9.09 4.82
CA PHE A 28 -18.25 9.13 3.38
C PHE A 28 -16.98 8.34 3.03
N ASN A 29 -17.15 7.11 2.56
CA ASN A 29 -16.11 6.43 1.81
C ASN A 29 -15.92 7.23 0.52
N THR A 30 -15.08 8.25 0.59
CA THR A 30 -14.74 9.07 -0.57
C THR A 30 -13.99 8.17 -1.54
N LEU A 31 -14.62 7.90 -2.68
CA LEU A 31 -14.00 7.22 -3.80
C LEU A 31 -12.73 7.95 -4.21
N VAL A 32 -11.76 7.20 -4.71
CA VAL A 32 -10.50 7.74 -5.23
C VAL A 32 -10.79 8.62 -6.45
N THR A 33 -10.34 9.87 -6.41
CA THR A 33 -10.48 10.82 -7.53
C THR A 33 -9.24 10.79 -8.44
N LYS A 34 -9.39 11.32 -9.66
CA LYS A 34 -8.27 11.49 -10.61
C LYS A 34 -7.16 12.37 -10.03
N ASP A 35 -7.52 13.43 -9.30
CA ASP A 35 -6.55 14.33 -8.66
C ASP A 35 -5.77 13.62 -7.55
N GLN A 36 -6.41 12.69 -6.83
CA GLN A 36 -5.75 11.87 -5.82
C GLN A 36 -4.80 10.85 -6.46
N ILE A 37 -5.19 10.22 -7.58
CA ILE A 37 -4.28 9.36 -8.37
C ILE A 37 -3.09 10.16 -8.87
N HIS A 38 -3.33 11.34 -9.44
CA HIS A 38 -2.25 12.24 -9.86
C HIS A 38 -1.31 12.54 -8.70
N THR A 39 -1.85 12.94 -7.54
CA THR A 39 -1.07 13.20 -6.32
C THR A 39 -0.21 12.00 -5.91
N ILE A 40 -0.76 10.78 -5.98
CA ILE A 40 0.00 9.56 -5.70
C ILE A 40 1.15 9.39 -6.71
N CYS A 41 0.84 9.47 -8.01
CA CYS A 41 1.81 9.17 -9.07
C CYS A 41 2.81 10.29 -9.36
N THR A 42 2.62 11.50 -8.83
CA THR A 42 3.59 12.60 -8.93
C THR A 42 4.33 12.84 -7.62
N LYS A 43 4.18 11.97 -6.62
CA LYS A 43 4.99 12.03 -5.42
C LYS A 43 6.46 11.79 -5.78
N GLN A 44 7.36 12.49 -5.10
CA GLN A 44 8.80 12.31 -5.31
C GLN A 44 9.20 10.84 -5.14
N ASP A 45 10.19 10.41 -5.92
CA ASP A 45 10.79 9.07 -5.90
C ASP A 45 9.86 7.92 -6.30
N ILE A 46 8.66 8.24 -6.79
CA ILE A 46 7.79 7.31 -7.51
C ILE A 46 8.08 7.38 -9.01
N ASN A 47 8.23 6.21 -9.64
CA ASN A 47 8.18 6.11 -11.09
C ASN A 47 6.77 6.45 -11.60
N SER A 48 6.58 7.72 -11.99
CA SER A 48 5.28 8.27 -12.36
C SER A 48 4.62 7.51 -13.51
N SER A 49 5.40 7.16 -14.55
CA SER A 49 4.90 6.42 -15.72
C SER A 49 4.33 5.06 -15.32
N TYR A 50 5.09 4.30 -14.52
CA TYR A 50 4.65 3.00 -14.03
C TYR A 50 3.46 3.11 -13.07
N CYS A 51 3.45 4.12 -12.19
CA CYS A 51 2.31 4.37 -11.32
C CYS A 51 1.02 4.63 -12.10
N PHE A 52 1.05 5.50 -13.10
CA PHE A 52 -0.12 5.75 -13.94
C PHE A 52 -0.51 4.52 -14.75
N GLN A 53 0.45 3.73 -15.23
CA GLN A 53 0.16 2.46 -15.88
C GLN A 53 -0.65 1.54 -14.95
N VAL A 54 -0.24 1.40 -13.69
CA VAL A 54 -0.94 0.55 -12.71
C VAL A 54 -2.30 1.12 -12.32
N LEU A 55 -2.37 2.43 -12.02
CA LEU A 55 -3.57 3.06 -11.47
C LEU A 55 -4.62 3.47 -12.51
N ASN A 56 -4.24 3.61 -13.79
CA ASN A 56 -5.19 3.92 -14.88
C ASN A 56 -5.55 2.71 -15.74
N ALA A 57 -4.89 1.55 -15.57
CA ALA A 57 -5.17 0.37 -16.39
C ALA A 57 -6.58 -0.20 -16.20
N ASN A 58 -7.20 0.00 -15.03
CA ASN A 58 -8.52 -0.53 -14.73
C ASN A 58 -9.50 0.61 -14.38
N PRO A 59 -10.56 0.83 -15.19
CA PRO A 59 -11.55 1.87 -14.91
C PRO A 59 -12.30 1.68 -13.59
N GLU A 60 -12.32 0.47 -13.02
CA GLU A 60 -12.91 0.17 -11.71
C GLU A 60 -12.11 0.78 -10.54
N ILE A 61 -10.84 1.18 -10.75
CA ILE A 61 -10.01 1.82 -9.72
C ILE A 61 -10.64 3.12 -9.22
N ALA A 62 -11.29 3.88 -10.11
CA ALA A 62 -12.00 5.11 -9.76
C ALA A 62 -13.25 4.87 -8.88
N ARG A 63 -13.66 3.60 -8.69
CA ARG A 63 -14.77 3.19 -7.82
C ARG A 63 -14.31 2.62 -6.49
N LEU A 64 -13.00 2.59 -6.22
CA LEU A 64 -12.46 2.10 -4.96
C LEU A 64 -12.34 3.24 -3.94
N ASP A 65 -12.56 2.93 -2.66
CA ASP A 65 -12.03 3.74 -1.57
C ASP A 65 -10.53 3.44 -1.37
N PHE A 66 -9.81 4.26 -0.61
CA PHE A 66 -8.37 4.05 -0.41
C PHE A 66 -7.99 2.70 0.20
N PRO A 67 -8.69 2.17 1.22
CA PRO A 67 -8.44 0.81 1.70
C PRO A 67 -8.60 -0.26 0.61
N SER A 68 -9.61 -0.15 -0.26
CA SER A 68 -9.82 -1.09 -1.36
C SER A 68 -8.79 -0.91 -2.48
N LEU A 69 -8.37 0.32 -2.77
CA LEU A 69 -7.27 0.60 -3.70
C LEU A 69 -5.96 0.01 -3.19
N PHE A 70 -5.65 0.19 -1.90
CA PHE A 70 -4.46 -0.41 -1.29
C PHE A 70 -4.48 -1.93 -1.42
N LYS A 71 -5.61 -2.58 -1.10
CA LYS A 71 -5.78 -4.03 -1.27
C LYS A 71 -5.60 -4.47 -2.73
N PHE A 72 -6.13 -3.70 -3.68
CA PHE A 72 -5.98 -3.97 -5.10
C PHE A 72 -4.49 -3.94 -5.51
N VAL A 73 -3.76 -2.87 -5.19
CA VAL A 73 -2.34 -2.75 -5.52
C VAL A 73 -1.50 -3.81 -4.80
N LEU A 74 -1.81 -4.13 -3.54
CA LEU A 74 -1.11 -5.16 -2.77
C LEU A 74 -1.32 -6.55 -3.39
N ASN A 75 -2.53 -6.86 -3.85
CA ASN A 75 -2.80 -8.13 -4.54
C ASN A 75 -2.09 -8.18 -5.90
N TYR A 76 -2.08 -7.08 -6.65
CA TYR A 76 -1.31 -6.97 -7.89
C TYR A 76 0.18 -7.18 -7.65
N GLN A 77 0.74 -6.59 -6.58
CA GLN A 77 2.11 -6.82 -6.16
C GLN A 77 2.37 -8.29 -5.81
N ALA A 78 1.51 -8.92 -5.03
CA ALA A 78 1.66 -10.33 -4.66
C ALA A 78 1.60 -11.28 -5.87
N GLN A 79 0.77 -10.98 -6.87
CA GLN A 79 0.75 -11.71 -8.14
C GLN A 79 2.09 -11.60 -8.87
N ASN A 80 2.62 -10.38 -9.01
CA ASN A 80 3.94 -10.16 -9.61
C ASN A 80 5.04 -10.91 -8.84
N ILE A 81 5.05 -10.84 -7.50
CA ILE A 81 6.00 -11.59 -6.66
C ILE A 81 5.89 -13.09 -6.92
N SER A 82 4.68 -13.66 -6.85
CA SER A 82 4.44 -15.09 -7.10
C SER A 82 4.94 -15.53 -8.47
N ASP A 83 4.64 -14.76 -9.52
CA ASP A 83 4.98 -15.13 -10.89
C ASP A 83 6.48 -15.05 -11.13
N LYS A 84 7.17 -14.04 -10.60
CA LYS A 84 8.62 -13.95 -10.68
C LYS A 84 9.31 -14.98 -9.81
N LEU A 85 8.78 -15.30 -8.62
CA LEU A 85 9.28 -16.39 -7.79
C LEU A 85 9.25 -17.73 -8.54
N LYS A 86 8.17 -18.03 -9.26
CA LYS A 86 8.12 -19.22 -10.13
C LYS A 86 9.20 -19.17 -11.21
N GLN A 87 9.43 -18.01 -11.84
CA GLN A 87 10.46 -17.85 -12.86
C GLN A 87 11.89 -18.00 -12.30
N PHE A 88 12.15 -17.49 -11.09
CA PHE A 88 13.41 -17.73 -10.37
C PHE A 88 13.63 -19.22 -10.06
N LYS A 89 12.59 -19.94 -9.64
CA LYS A 89 12.69 -21.38 -9.37
C LYS A 89 12.88 -22.19 -10.66
N LEU A 90 12.22 -21.80 -11.75
CA LEU A 90 12.30 -22.47 -13.05
C LEU A 90 13.59 -22.18 -13.81
N SER A 91 14.26 -21.05 -13.54
CA SER A 91 15.57 -20.77 -14.14
C SER A 91 16.68 -21.70 -13.64
N GLY A 92 16.36 -22.65 -12.74
CA GLY A 92 17.15 -23.84 -12.50
C GLY A 92 18.51 -23.59 -11.84
N GLY A 93 18.66 -22.48 -11.10
CA GLY A 93 19.93 -22.14 -10.44
C GLY A 93 21.10 -22.16 -11.41
N TYR A 94 21.05 -21.33 -12.46
CA TYR A 94 22.03 -21.34 -13.55
C TYR A 94 23.48 -21.33 -13.03
N THR A 95 24.21 -22.41 -13.30
CA THR A 95 25.68 -22.62 -13.13
C THR A 95 26.19 -22.76 -11.68
N PRO A 96 26.90 -23.85 -11.34
CA PRO A 96 27.58 -24.00 -10.05
C PRO A 96 28.51 -22.79 -9.78
N GLY A 97 28.33 -22.13 -8.64
CA GLY A 97 29.05 -20.90 -8.25
C GLY A 97 28.25 -19.59 -8.35
N VAL A 98 27.05 -19.62 -8.96
CA VAL A 98 26.08 -18.49 -9.04
C VAL A 98 24.90 -18.68 -8.05
N GLU A 99 24.92 -19.78 -7.31
CA GLU A 99 23.84 -20.27 -6.43
C GLU A 99 23.40 -19.27 -5.36
N SER A 100 24.33 -18.51 -4.75
CA SER A 100 24.00 -17.76 -3.53
C SER A 100 23.04 -16.59 -3.76
N LYS A 101 23.24 -15.80 -4.83
CA LYS A 101 22.44 -14.58 -5.05
C LYS A 101 21.04 -14.88 -5.59
N TYR A 102 20.92 -15.88 -6.45
CA TYR A 102 19.60 -16.34 -6.90
C TYR A 102 18.81 -16.97 -5.75
N ASN A 103 19.45 -17.81 -4.93
CA ASN A 103 18.80 -18.38 -3.76
C ASN A 103 18.39 -17.29 -2.75
N LEU A 104 19.26 -16.30 -2.52
CA LEU A 104 18.92 -15.17 -1.66
C LEU A 104 17.76 -14.34 -2.22
N CYS A 105 17.72 -14.11 -3.53
CA CYS A 105 16.55 -13.52 -4.19
C CYS A 105 15.28 -14.37 -4.01
N ILE A 106 15.37 -15.70 -4.14
CA ILE A 106 14.23 -16.59 -3.89
C ILE A 106 13.71 -16.40 -2.46
N GLU A 107 14.60 -16.39 -1.45
CA GLU A 107 14.25 -16.14 -0.05
C GLU A 107 13.59 -14.75 0.13
N PHE A 108 14.14 -13.71 -0.50
CA PHE A 108 13.55 -12.36 -0.48
C PHE A 108 12.15 -12.33 -1.10
N TYR A 109 11.93 -13.04 -2.20
CA TYR A 109 10.61 -13.13 -2.85
C TYR A 109 9.61 -13.93 -2.01
N GLU A 110 10.02 -15.07 -1.43
CA GLU A 110 9.19 -15.87 -0.52
C GLU A 110 8.78 -15.04 0.71
N ASN A 111 9.75 -14.41 1.37
CA ASN A 111 9.49 -13.54 2.51
C ASN A 111 8.55 -12.38 2.14
N SER A 112 8.72 -11.78 0.96
CA SER A 112 7.86 -10.69 0.50
C SER A 112 6.43 -11.16 0.16
N PHE A 113 6.29 -12.39 -0.33
CA PHE A 113 4.98 -12.99 -0.60
C PHE A 113 4.20 -13.22 0.70
N ASP A 114 4.86 -13.80 1.71
CA ASP A 114 4.25 -14.10 3.01
C ASP A 114 3.78 -12.84 3.75
N ARG A 115 4.49 -11.71 3.58
CA ARG A 115 4.12 -10.40 4.16
C ARG A 115 2.77 -9.86 3.68
N ARG A 116 2.25 -10.34 2.55
CA ARG A 116 0.95 -9.88 2.01
C ARG A 116 -0.18 -10.12 3.00
N ASP A 117 -0.29 -11.34 3.52
CA ASP A 117 -1.40 -11.72 4.40
C ASP A 117 -1.30 -11.01 5.74
N GLU A 118 -0.08 -10.82 6.24
CA GLU A 118 0.19 -9.99 7.41
C GLU A 118 -0.23 -8.53 7.19
N ALA A 119 0.16 -7.92 6.07
CA ALA A 119 -0.23 -6.55 5.74
C ALA A 119 -1.76 -6.38 5.67
N LEU A 120 -2.48 -7.36 5.09
CA LEU A 120 -3.94 -7.36 5.06
C LEU A 120 -4.55 -7.46 6.46
N ARG A 121 -3.99 -8.31 7.33
CA ARG A 121 -4.43 -8.47 8.73
C ARG A 121 -4.21 -7.18 9.53
N TYR A 122 -3.03 -6.56 9.41
CA TYR A 122 -2.72 -5.31 10.09
C TYR A 122 -3.56 -4.14 9.56
N LEU A 123 -3.85 -4.11 8.25
CA LEU A 123 -4.73 -3.10 7.66
C LEU A 123 -6.16 -3.21 8.23
N ALA A 124 -6.69 -4.43 8.38
CA ALA A 124 -7.98 -4.66 9.00
C ALA A 124 -8.01 -4.24 10.48
N ALA A 125 -6.90 -4.47 11.20
CA ALA A 125 -6.71 -4.04 12.59
C ALA A 125 -6.42 -2.53 12.72
N LYS A 126 -6.29 -1.79 11.60
CA LYS A 126 -5.85 -0.38 11.54
C LYS A 126 -4.47 -0.14 12.17
N ASP A 127 -3.65 -1.17 12.26
CA ASP A 127 -2.26 -1.07 12.68
C ASP A 127 -1.39 -0.65 11.49
N TYR A 128 -1.48 0.63 11.14
CA TYR A 128 -0.78 1.17 9.99
C TYR A 128 0.74 1.20 10.15
N GLY A 129 1.26 1.14 11.39
CA GLY A 129 2.68 0.98 11.65
C GLY A 129 3.18 -0.36 11.13
N SER A 130 2.50 -1.44 11.52
CA SER A 130 2.84 -2.79 11.05
C SER A 130 2.59 -2.96 9.54
N VAL A 131 1.54 -2.35 8.97
CA VAL A 131 1.36 -2.34 7.49
C VAL A 131 2.55 -1.69 6.79
N ASN A 132 3.02 -0.54 7.30
CA ASN A 132 4.19 0.15 6.76
C ASN A 132 5.43 -0.75 6.82
N THR A 133 5.67 -1.41 7.95
CA THR A 133 6.78 -2.36 8.10
C THR A 133 6.70 -3.52 7.10
N MET A 134 5.51 -4.08 6.85
CA MET A 134 5.36 -5.18 5.89
C MET A 134 5.64 -4.74 4.46
N VAL A 135 5.04 -3.64 4.02
CA VAL A 135 5.24 -3.11 2.66
C VAL A 135 6.66 -2.59 2.46
N GLY A 136 7.22 -1.91 3.45
CA GLY A 136 8.61 -1.43 3.44
C GLY A 136 9.62 -2.58 3.42
N GLY A 137 9.35 -3.65 4.17
CA GLY A 137 10.15 -4.88 4.12
C GLY A 137 10.19 -5.50 2.73
N THR A 138 9.05 -5.56 2.04
CA THR A 138 9.00 -5.99 0.62
C THR A 138 9.83 -5.06 -0.28
N ALA A 139 9.74 -3.74 -0.10
CA ALA A 139 10.55 -2.79 -0.89
C ALA A 139 12.05 -3.03 -0.72
N ILE A 140 12.51 -3.26 0.51
CA ILE A 140 13.92 -3.53 0.85
C ILE A 140 14.37 -4.86 0.25
N ASN A 141 13.58 -5.92 0.41
CA ASN A 141 13.87 -7.23 -0.18
C ASN A 141 14.05 -7.16 -1.71
N MET A 142 13.15 -6.43 -2.37
CA MET A 142 13.23 -6.25 -3.82
C MET A 142 14.43 -5.38 -4.25
N PHE A 143 14.77 -4.36 -3.47
CA PHE A 143 15.98 -3.57 -3.69
C PHE A 143 17.25 -4.42 -3.56
N ASN A 144 17.38 -5.16 -2.47
CA ASN A 144 18.54 -6.02 -2.21
C ASN A 144 18.70 -7.08 -3.31
N CYS A 145 17.61 -7.74 -3.72
CA CYS A 145 17.67 -8.67 -4.84
C CYS A 145 18.14 -7.99 -6.14
N ALA A 146 17.57 -6.83 -6.50
CA ALA A 146 17.98 -6.12 -7.71
C ALA A 146 19.45 -5.70 -7.67
N ASP A 147 19.93 -5.22 -6.52
CA ASP A 147 21.31 -4.81 -6.31
C ASP A 147 22.28 -5.99 -6.42
N ASP A 148 21.99 -7.09 -5.72
CA ASP A 148 22.78 -8.32 -5.76
C ASP A 148 22.90 -8.87 -7.19
N LEU A 149 21.78 -8.97 -7.90
CA LEU A 149 21.75 -9.43 -9.28
C LEU A 149 22.51 -8.50 -10.23
N SER A 150 22.49 -7.20 -10.01
CA SER A 150 23.19 -6.21 -10.85
C SER A 150 24.71 -6.35 -10.84
N THR A 151 25.26 -7.01 -9.80
CA THR A 151 26.70 -7.27 -9.69
C THR A 151 27.14 -8.58 -10.36
N MET A 152 26.21 -9.39 -10.86
CA MET A 152 26.49 -10.67 -11.53
C MET A 152 27.03 -10.48 -12.96
N LYS A 153 27.71 -11.50 -13.48
CA LYS A 153 28.19 -11.55 -14.87
C LYS A 153 27.81 -12.90 -15.50
N PRO A 154 26.92 -12.93 -16.52
CA PRO A 154 26.17 -11.79 -17.05
C PRO A 154 25.12 -11.26 -16.06
N VAL A 155 24.75 -9.99 -16.19
CA VAL A 155 23.67 -9.39 -15.39
C VAL A 155 22.33 -9.96 -15.88
N PRO A 156 21.52 -10.55 -15.00
CA PRO A 156 20.20 -11.05 -15.36
C PRO A 156 19.18 -9.89 -15.37
N GLN A 157 19.29 -9.04 -16.41
CA GLN A 157 18.58 -7.76 -16.48
C GLN A 157 17.06 -7.88 -16.30
N PHE A 158 16.48 -8.97 -16.79
CA PHE A 158 15.06 -9.25 -16.61
C PHE A 158 14.67 -9.25 -15.12
N PHE A 159 15.35 -10.03 -14.28
CA PHE A 159 15.04 -10.14 -12.85
C PHE A 159 15.38 -8.85 -12.07
N VAL A 160 16.42 -8.11 -12.49
CA VAL A 160 16.74 -6.78 -11.94
C VAL A 160 15.59 -5.81 -12.19
N THR A 161 15.10 -5.74 -13.43
CA THR A 161 14.01 -4.83 -13.81
C THR A 161 12.72 -5.18 -13.08
N GLU A 162 12.35 -6.46 -13.04
CA GLU A 162 11.12 -6.91 -12.39
C GLU A 162 11.11 -6.66 -10.87
N SER A 163 12.23 -6.92 -10.21
CA SER A 163 12.39 -6.62 -8.78
C SER A 163 12.22 -5.12 -8.51
N ASN A 164 12.80 -4.26 -9.37
CA ASN A 164 12.61 -2.81 -9.26
C ASN A 164 11.14 -2.39 -9.48
N LEU A 165 10.40 -3.01 -10.39
CA LEU A 165 8.97 -2.70 -10.58
C LEU A 165 8.13 -3.11 -9.35
N ILE A 166 8.43 -4.24 -8.71
CA ILE A 166 7.77 -4.65 -7.46
C ILE A 166 8.11 -3.71 -6.30
N LYS A 167 9.35 -3.22 -6.24
CA LYS A 167 9.76 -2.14 -5.32
C LYS A 167 8.93 -0.86 -5.55
N GLU A 168 8.72 -0.45 -6.80
CA GLU A 168 7.88 0.70 -7.12
C GLU A 168 6.42 0.52 -6.68
N LEU A 169 5.86 -0.69 -6.80
CA LEU A 169 4.54 -1.00 -6.22
C LEU A 169 4.50 -0.78 -4.70
N SER A 170 5.59 -1.13 -4.00
CA SER A 170 5.69 -0.89 -2.55
C SER A 170 5.65 0.60 -2.23
N LYS A 171 6.33 1.44 -3.02
CA LYS A 171 6.30 2.90 -2.83
C LYS A 171 4.90 3.46 -3.03
N ILE A 172 4.19 3.03 -4.08
CA ILE A 172 2.80 3.42 -4.33
C ILE A 172 1.91 3.05 -3.12
N LEU A 173 2.06 1.82 -2.60
CA LEU A 173 1.34 1.36 -1.41
C LEU A 173 1.63 2.21 -0.17
N LEU A 174 2.89 2.55 0.08
CA LEU A 174 3.29 3.40 1.20
C LEU A 174 2.68 4.80 1.10
N VAL A 175 2.68 5.42 -0.09
CA VAL A 175 2.02 6.71 -0.30
C VAL A 175 0.52 6.62 -0.04
N ILE A 176 -0.16 5.58 -0.54
CA ILE A 176 -1.59 5.36 -0.26
C ILE A 176 -1.84 5.24 1.25
N LEU A 177 -1.04 4.44 1.94
CA LEU A 177 -1.15 4.18 3.37
C LEU A 177 -0.94 5.45 4.20
N GLU A 178 0.17 6.14 3.98
CA GLU A 178 0.60 7.29 4.77
C GLU A 178 -0.31 8.49 4.53
N CYS A 179 -0.66 8.74 3.27
CA CYS A 179 -1.38 9.94 2.90
C CYS A 179 -2.87 9.89 2.96
N PHE A 180 -3.43 8.73 2.63
CA PHE A 180 -4.86 8.66 2.40
C PHE A 180 -5.58 7.76 3.41
N ILE A 181 -4.89 6.74 3.95
CA ILE A 181 -5.47 5.82 4.94
C ILE A 181 -5.17 6.25 6.38
N SER A 182 -3.90 6.32 6.76
CA SER A 182 -3.48 6.69 8.11
C SER A 182 -3.54 8.19 8.38
N LYS A 183 -3.65 9.01 7.31
CA LYS A 183 -3.72 10.48 7.34
C LYS A 183 -2.57 11.12 8.12
N LYS A 184 -1.38 10.51 8.10
CA LYS A 184 -0.18 11.13 8.68
C LYS A 184 0.31 12.22 7.71
N LYS A 185 -0.36 13.38 7.73
CA LYS A 185 -0.15 14.50 6.79
C LYS A 185 1.31 14.93 6.66
N GLU A 186 2.10 14.78 7.72
CA GLU A 186 3.53 15.09 7.74
C GLU A 186 4.34 14.27 6.74
N TYR A 187 3.91 13.07 6.34
CA TYR A 187 4.61 12.23 5.36
C TYR A 187 4.21 12.54 3.92
N CYS A 188 3.06 13.18 3.71
CA CYS A 188 2.59 13.57 2.37
C CYS A 188 3.30 14.79 1.83
N ASN A 189 3.69 15.68 2.73
CA ASN A 189 4.38 16.92 2.40
C ASN A 189 5.90 16.78 2.50
N ARG A 190 6.41 15.64 2.98
CA ARG A 190 7.85 15.36 3.02
C ARG A 190 8.25 14.64 1.75
N ASP A 191 9.13 15.30 1.02
CA ASP A 191 10.02 14.72 0.03
C ASP A 191 10.79 13.57 0.70
N LEU A 192 10.61 12.33 0.22
CA LEU A 192 11.19 11.12 0.81
C LEU A 192 12.65 11.01 0.33
N GLY A 193 13.50 11.89 0.86
CA GLY A 193 14.95 11.89 0.61
C GLY A 193 15.66 10.65 1.12
#